data_AF-A0A9D7XCA8-F1
#
_entry.id   AF-A0A9D7XCA8-F1
#
_cell.length_a   1.000
_cell.length_b   1.000
_cell.length_c   1.000
_cell.angle_alpha   90.00
_cell.angle_beta   90.00
_cell.angle_gamma   90.00
#
_symmetry.space_group_name_H-M   'P 1'
#
loop_
_entity.id
_entity.type
_entity.pdbx_description
1 polymer ?
#
loop_
_entity_poly.entity_id
_entity_poly.type
_entity_poly.pdbx_seq_one_letter_code
_entity_poly.pdbx_strand_id
1 'polypeptide(L)'
;MPSDPVSGYRWYYHAHPGPKADTEHGHFHVFAAASTLANAGRYTHLIGLSVSADGMPQRAFTSNRWVTNEVYAPAGTVLRKLQHFALRTPSELALVHRWLAAVIALFRPQITAVLVARDQRLESAQAMRPNVFEDRRTMLLSQCRLDLTQQMAWLDRVTDSRPRVRGSIALTGAVPATSGAGERLRGTRGLHSLPTGRRPVRAVENLQRSNRNISGDI
;
A
#
# COMPACT_ATOMS: atom_id res chain seq x y z
N MET A 1 10.64 -5.13 18.23
CA MET A 1 9.90 -4.84 16.98
C MET A 1 10.85 -5.02 15.81
N PRO A 2 10.63 -5.99 14.91
CA PRO A 2 11.43 -6.13 13.69
C PRO A 2 11.52 -4.81 12.91
N SER A 3 12.74 -4.43 12.53
CA SER A 3 13.01 -3.23 11.76
C SER A 3 14.12 -3.49 10.75
N ASP A 4 13.94 -2.98 9.55
CA ASP A 4 14.96 -3.00 8.50
C ASP A 4 15.62 -1.61 8.43
N PRO A 5 16.88 -1.47 8.86
CA PRO A 5 17.55 -0.17 8.89
C PRO A 5 17.83 0.39 7.49
N VAL A 6 17.88 -0.45 6.45
CA VAL A 6 18.16 -0.02 5.08
C VAL A 6 16.92 0.62 4.46
N SER A 7 15.77 -0.04 4.59
CA SER A 7 14.50 0.47 4.04
C SER A 7 13.80 1.47 4.98
N GLY A 8 14.14 1.46 6.27
CA GLY A 8 13.48 2.26 7.30
C GLY A 8 12.08 1.77 7.67
N TYR A 9 11.66 0.61 7.15
CA TYR A 9 10.39 -0.04 7.51
C TYR A 9 10.54 -0.88 8.77
N ARG A 10 9.41 -1.08 9.44
CA ARG A 10 9.30 -1.90 10.65
C ARG A 10 7.86 -2.32 10.86
N TRP A 11 7.66 -3.38 11.63
CA TRP A 11 6.34 -3.84 11.99
C TRP A 11 6.38 -4.55 13.33
N TYR A 12 5.27 -4.54 14.05
CA TYR A 12 5.01 -5.48 15.14
C TYR A 12 3.71 -6.22 14.89
N TYR A 13 3.58 -7.39 15.51
CA TYR A 13 2.36 -8.17 15.53
C TYR A 13 1.74 -8.10 16.93
N HIS A 14 0.45 -7.80 17.01
CA HIS A 14 -0.32 -7.82 18.24
C HIS A 14 -1.28 -9.00 18.20
N ALA A 15 -0.98 -10.04 18.98
CA ALA A 15 -1.88 -11.18 19.15
C ALA A 15 -2.99 -10.82 20.14
N HIS A 16 -4.22 -11.17 19.80
CA HIS A 16 -5.33 -11.04 20.74
C HIS A 16 -5.36 -12.24 21.69
N PRO A 17 -5.62 -12.03 22.98
CA PRO A 17 -5.83 -13.12 23.92
C PRO A 17 -7.29 -13.61 23.90
N GLY A 18 -7.49 -14.85 24.33
CA GLY A 18 -8.82 -15.42 24.62
C GLY A 18 -9.71 -15.57 23.38
N PRO A 19 -11.05 -15.58 23.55
CA PRO A 19 -12.01 -15.86 22.47
C PRO A 19 -11.92 -14.89 21.28
N LYS A 20 -11.33 -13.71 21.47
CA LYS A 20 -11.11 -12.77 20.37
C LYS A 20 -10.16 -13.35 19.32
N ALA A 21 -9.21 -14.19 19.73
CA ALA A 21 -8.26 -14.85 18.84
C ALA A 21 -8.95 -15.77 17.81
N ASP A 22 -10.13 -16.30 18.15
CA ASP A 22 -10.90 -17.21 17.29
C ASP A 22 -11.46 -16.48 16.06
N THR A 23 -11.73 -15.17 16.19
CA THR A 23 -12.26 -14.34 15.10
C THR A 23 -11.18 -13.46 14.48
N GLU A 24 -10.33 -12.84 15.29
CA GLU A 24 -9.15 -12.09 14.88
C GLU A 24 -7.98 -12.50 15.76
N HIS A 25 -7.16 -13.43 15.26
CA HIS A 25 -5.98 -13.93 15.99
C HIS A 25 -5.03 -12.80 16.38
N GLY A 26 -4.94 -11.78 15.52
CA GLY A 26 -4.21 -10.57 15.81
C GLY A 26 -4.07 -9.69 14.59
N HIS A 27 -3.19 -8.71 14.69
CA HIS A 27 -2.92 -7.82 13.57
C HIS A 27 -1.49 -7.29 13.57
N PHE A 28 -0.98 -7.07 12.36
CA PHE A 28 0.24 -6.33 12.12
C PHE A 28 -0.02 -4.85 12.17
N HIS A 29 0.88 -4.10 12.78
CA HIS A 29 1.02 -2.67 12.54
C HIS A 29 2.30 -2.44 11.74
N VAL A 30 2.17 -1.80 10.59
CA VAL A 30 3.27 -1.52 9.68
C VAL A 30 3.65 -0.05 9.74
N PHE A 31 4.94 0.24 9.80
CA PHE A 31 5.46 1.60 9.93
C PHE A 31 6.61 1.87 8.97
N ALA A 32 6.86 3.14 8.74
CA ALA A 32 8.09 3.65 8.13
C ALA A 32 8.69 4.77 8.97
N ALA A 33 9.98 5.04 8.77
CA ALA A 33 10.59 6.28 9.21
C ALA A 33 9.75 7.50 8.76
N ALA A 34 9.57 8.46 9.67
CA ALA A 34 8.91 9.72 9.38
C ALA A 34 9.67 10.47 8.26
N SER A 35 8.95 11.17 7.39
CA SER A 35 9.52 11.72 6.15
C SER A 35 10.44 12.94 6.34
N THR A 36 10.46 13.56 7.52
CA THR A 36 11.13 14.86 7.76
C THR A 36 12.28 14.72 8.75
N LEU A 37 13.38 15.44 8.52
CA LEU A 37 14.54 15.48 9.44
C LEU A 37 14.17 15.91 10.86
N ALA A 38 13.22 16.84 11.01
CA ALA A 38 12.69 17.27 12.32
C ALA A 38 12.04 16.13 13.12
N ASN A 39 11.73 15.00 12.49
CA ASN A 39 11.16 13.82 13.11
C ASN A 39 12.10 12.60 13.00
N ALA A 40 13.42 12.84 12.92
CA ALA A 40 14.42 11.77 12.90
C ALA A 40 14.22 10.80 14.08
N GLY A 41 14.32 9.50 13.81
CA GLY A 41 14.07 8.44 14.80
C GLY A 41 12.60 8.17 15.13
N ARG A 42 11.66 8.98 14.61
CA ARG A 42 10.21 8.75 14.75
C ARG A 42 9.64 8.02 13.53
N TYR A 43 8.40 7.55 13.68
CA TYR A 43 7.76 6.68 12.70
C TYR A 43 6.35 7.15 12.35
N THR A 44 5.92 6.85 11.13
CA THR A 44 4.55 7.00 10.65
C THR A 44 3.93 5.61 10.55
N HIS A 45 2.72 5.43 11.09
CA HIS A 45 1.92 4.24 10.88
C HIS A 45 1.37 4.23 9.46
N LEU A 46 1.67 3.16 8.72
CA LEU A 46 1.24 3.02 7.34
C LEU A 46 -0.11 2.34 7.24
N ILE A 47 -0.27 1.17 7.89
CA ILE A 47 -1.50 0.40 7.85
C ILE A 47 -1.48 -0.68 8.94
N GLY A 48 -2.65 -0.96 9.52
CA GLY A 48 -2.91 -2.14 10.33
C GLY A 48 -3.53 -3.25 9.47
N LEU A 49 -3.05 -4.49 9.60
CA LEU A 49 -3.54 -5.65 8.86
C LEU A 49 -3.92 -6.76 9.83
N SER A 50 -5.21 -7.04 9.98
CA SER A 50 -5.66 -8.15 10.82
C SER A 50 -5.66 -9.49 10.11
N VAL A 51 -5.47 -10.54 10.88
CA VAL A 51 -5.37 -11.92 10.41
C VAL A 51 -6.22 -12.87 11.23
N SER A 52 -6.69 -13.93 10.59
CA SER A 52 -7.30 -15.10 11.23
C SER A 52 -6.25 -16.01 11.87
N ALA A 53 -6.73 -17.04 12.58
CA ALA A 53 -5.90 -18.06 13.21
C ALA A 53 -5.03 -18.84 12.20
N ASP A 54 -5.52 -19.04 10.98
CA ASP A 54 -4.78 -19.63 9.85
C ASP A 54 -3.91 -18.61 9.08
N GLY A 55 -3.84 -17.36 9.54
CA GLY A 55 -2.96 -16.33 8.98
C GLY A 55 -3.51 -15.62 7.73
N MET A 56 -4.81 -15.77 7.43
CA MET A 56 -5.45 -15.13 6.28
C MET A 56 -5.75 -13.65 6.57
N PRO A 57 -5.50 -12.73 5.62
CA PRO A 57 -5.79 -11.32 5.81
C PRO A 57 -7.31 -11.08 5.88
N GLN A 58 -7.76 -10.39 6.94
CA GLN A 58 -9.18 -10.15 7.17
C GLN A 58 -9.60 -8.68 7.07
N ARG A 59 -8.72 -7.75 7.47
CA ARG A 59 -9.07 -6.32 7.54
C ARG A 59 -7.85 -5.44 7.40
N ALA A 60 -7.98 -4.37 6.64
CA ALA A 60 -7.05 -3.24 6.66
C ALA A 60 -7.66 -2.12 7.52
N PHE A 61 -6.87 -1.47 8.35
CA PHE A 61 -7.36 -0.39 9.21
C PHE A 61 -6.30 0.66 9.54
N THR A 62 -6.75 1.83 9.97
CA THR A 62 -5.89 2.89 10.50
C THR A 62 -6.28 3.19 11.95
N SER A 63 -5.29 3.25 12.83
CA SER A 63 -5.45 3.70 14.20
C SER A 63 -5.31 5.21 14.32
N ASN A 64 -5.77 5.75 15.44
CA ASN A 64 -5.51 7.12 15.85
C ASN A 64 -4.07 7.27 16.35
N ARG A 65 -3.52 8.49 16.30
CA ARG A 65 -2.12 8.78 16.62
C ARG A 65 -1.74 8.32 18.02
N TRP A 66 -2.59 8.56 19.01
CA TRP A 66 -2.32 8.17 20.40
C TRP A 66 -2.11 6.66 20.59
N VAL A 67 -2.68 5.82 19.69
CA VAL A 67 -2.54 4.36 19.76
C VAL A 67 -1.11 3.92 19.43
N THR A 68 -0.49 4.58 18.44
CA THR A 68 0.81 4.17 17.91
C THR A 68 1.93 5.18 18.19
N ASN A 69 1.61 6.30 18.83
CA ASN A 69 2.50 7.44 19.06
C ASN A 69 3.22 7.91 17.77
N GLU A 70 2.50 7.88 16.65
CA GLU A 70 3.09 8.14 15.33
C GLU A 70 3.32 9.62 15.03
N VAL A 71 4.12 9.88 14.01
CA VAL A 71 4.08 11.12 13.22
C VAL A 71 3.02 10.93 12.15
N TYR A 72 1.87 11.59 12.33
CA TYR A 72 0.82 11.59 11.32
C TYR A 72 1.36 12.09 9.97
N ALA A 73 0.99 11.38 8.91
CA ALA A 73 1.23 11.81 7.55
C ALA A 73 -0.02 11.58 6.70
N PRO A 74 -0.36 12.49 5.76
CA PRO A 74 -1.53 12.34 4.91
C PRO A 74 -1.41 11.09 4.01
N ALA A 75 -2.56 10.58 3.57
CA ALA A 75 -2.72 9.37 2.77
C ALA A 75 -1.78 9.35 1.57
N GLY A 76 -1.64 10.47 0.84
CA GLY A 76 -0.72 10.57 -0.29
C GLY A 76 0.74 10.27 0.07
N THR A 77 1.20 10.71 1.25
CA THR A 77 2.56 10.43 1.74
C THR A 77 2.71 8.96 2.16
N VAL A 78 1.70 8.41 2.85
CA VAL A 78 1.68 7.00 3.25
C VAL A 78 1.67 6.08 2.01
N LEU A 79 0.86 6.38 1.02
CA LEU A 79 0.74 5.61 -0.22
C LEU A 79 2.02 5.57 -1.04
N ARG A 80 2.79 6.67 -1.07
CA ARG A 80 4.12 6.68 -1.72
C ARG A 80 5.10 5.75 -1.03
N LYS A 81 5.06 5.66 0.31
CA LYS A 81 5.88 4.70 1.07
C LYS A 81 5.43 3.26 0.77
N LEU A 82 4.12 3.00 0.80
CA LEU A 82 3.57 1.68 0.51
C LEU A 82 3.84 1.18 -0.92
N GLN A 83 4.02 2.07 -1.90
CA GLN A 83 4.31 1.70 -3.29
C GLN A 83 5.55 0.83 -3.46
N HIS A 84 6.56 1.00 -2.59
CA HIS A 84 7.82 0.26 -2.63
C HIS A 84 8.08 -0.47 -1.32
N PHE A 85 7.02 -0.85 -0.61
CA PHE A 85 7.14 -1.52 0.68
C PHE A 85 7.77 -2.92 0.51
N ALA A 86 8.94 -3.10 1.11
CA ALA A 86 9.62 -4.37 1.23
C ALA A 86 10.58 -4.32 2.43
N LEU A 87 10.57 -5.35 3.26
CA LEU A 87 11.57 -5.56 4.31
C LEU A 87 12.48 -6.71 3.91
N ARG A 88 13.78 -6.58 4.20
CA ARG A 88 14.77 -7.65 3.97
C ARG A 88 15.38 -8.18 5.26
N THR A 89 15.37 -7.38 6.32
CA THR A 89 16.03 -7.66 7.59
C THR A 89 15.04 -7.63 8.74
N PRO A 90 15.13 -8.56 9.72
CA PRO A 90 16.01 -9.74 9.76
C PRO A 90 15.58 -10.83 8.76
N SER A 91 16.55 -11.59 8.22
CA SER A 91 16.31 -12.60 7.16
C SER A 91 15.51 -13.81 7.63
N GLU A 92 15.56 -14.10 8.93
CA GLU A 92 14.83 -15.16 9.62
C GLU A 92 13.32 -14.95 9.49
N LEU A 93 12.88 -13.68 9.32
CA LEU A 93 11.49 -13.30 9.12
C LEU A 93 11.14 -13.07 7.64
N ALA A 94 11.96 -13.54 6.70
CA ALA A 94 11.78 -13.28 5.27
C ALA A 94 10.42 -13.76 4.72
N LEU A 95 9.85 -14.85 5.26
CA LEU A 95 8.52 -15.30 4.87
C LEU A 95 7.43 -14.29 5.25
N VAL A 96 7.48 -13.78 6.49
CA VAL A 96 6.54 -12.76 6.98
C VAL A 96 6.71 -11.45 6.19
N HIS A 97 7.95 -11.06 5.89
CA HIS A 97 8.23 -9.86 5.10
C HIS A 97 7.67 -9.96 3.68
N ARG A 98 7.85 -11.10 3.01
CA ARG A 98 7.27 -11.35 1.68
C ARG A 98 5.75 -11.38 1.74
N TRP A 99 5.18 -12.03 2.74
CA TRP A 99 3.74 -12.08 2.94
C TRP A 99 3.14 -10.68 3.14
N LEU A 100 3.73 -9.85 4.02
CA LEU A 100 3.28 -8.47 4.24
C LEU A 100 3.34 -7.65 2.94
N ALA A 101 4.47 -7.73 2.21
CA ALA A 101 4.63 -7.02 0.95
C ALA A 101 3.59 -7.48 -0.10
N ALA A 102 3.32 -8.79 -0.18
CA ALA A 102 2.33 -9.35 -1.08
C ALA A 102 0.91 -8.91 -0.72
N VAL A 103 0.51 -8.98 0.54
CA VAL A 103 -0.82 -8.54 1.01
C VAL A 103 -1.03 -7.05 0.75
N ILE A 104 -0.03 -6.22 1.06
CA ILE A 104 -0.09 -4.77 0.81
C ILE A 104 -0.22 -4.46 -0.68
N ALA A 105 0.53 -5.17 -1.53
CA ALA A 105 0.44 -5.00 -2.98
C ALA A 105 -0.92 -5.45 -3.53
N LEU A 106 -1.39 -6.63 -3.09
CA LEU A 106 -2.63 -7.25 -3.53
C LEU A 106 -3.86 -6.41 -3.19
N PHE A 107 -3.91 -5.88 -1.96
CA PHE A 107 -5.04 -5.09 -1.46
C PHE A 107 -4.78 -3.58 -1.52
N ARG A 108 -3.84 -3.12 -2.37
CA ARG A 108 -3.55 -1.69 -2.54
C ARG A 108 -4.79 -0.83 -2.81
N PRO A 109 -5.79 -1.26 -3.61
CA PRO A 109 -7.02 -0.48 -3.80
C PRO A 109 -7.78 -0.25 -2.49
N GLN A 110 -7.97 -1.29 -1.69
CA GLN A 110 -8.67 -1.24 -0.40
C GLN A 110 -7.87 -0.40 0.61
N ILE A 111 -6.56 -0.60 0.70
CA ILE A 111 -5.67 0.18 1.57
C ILE A 111 -5.71 1.67 1.21
N THR A 112 -5.77 2.00 -0.09
CA THR A 112 -5.93 3.38 -0.55
C THR A 112 -7.24 3.98 -0.05
N ALA A 113 -8.34 3.23 -0.17
CA ALA A 113 -9.65 3.70 0.27
C ALA A 113 -9.71 3.91 1.80
N VAL A 114 -9.11 3.00 2.58
CA VAL A 114 -8.98 3.13 4.05
C VAL A 114 -8.18 4.41 4.39
N LEU A 115 -7.02 4.62 3.78
CA LEU A 115 -6.20 5.81 4.08
C LEU A 115 -6.89 7.13 3.71
N VAL A 116 -7.62 7.18 2.60
CA VAL A 116 -8.39 8.37 2.22
C VAL A 116 -9.53 8.62 3.22
N ALA A 117 -10.24 7.58 3.64
CA ALA A 117 -11.32 7.69 4.63
C ALA A 117 -10.80 8.15 6.00
N ARG A 118 -9.61 7.71 6.41
CA ARG A 118 -8.93 8.20 7.62
C ARG A 118 -8.74 9.71 7.57
N ASP A 119 -8.16 10.21 6.48
CA ASP A 119 -7.85 11.64 6.33
C ASP A 119 -9.15 12.47 6.35
N GLN A 120 -10.18 12.03 5.62
CA GLN A 120 -11.50 12.68 5.61
C GLN A 120 -12.15 12.72 7.00
N ARG A 121 -12.08 11.61 7.76
CA ARG A 121 -12.61 11.54 9.12
C ARG A 121 -11.88 12.50 10.05
N LEU A 122 -10.55 12.57 9.97
CA LEU A 122 -9.74 13.47 10.79
C LEU A 122 -10.05 14.93 10.47
N GLU A 123 -10.08 15.29 9.18
CA GLU A 123 -10.40 16.65 8.72
C GLU A 123 -11.79 17.09 9.21
N SER A 124 -12.80 16.23 9.03
CA SER A 124 -14.17 16.51 9.47
C SER A 124 -14.29 16.63 11.00
N ALA A 125 -13.54 15.82 11.75
CA ALA A 125 -13.60 15.81 13.21
C ALA A 125 -12.84 16.98 13.85
N GLN A 126 -11.80 17.50 13.21
CA GLN A 126 -10.89 18.47 13.81
C GLN A 126 -11.56 19.80 14.16
N ALA A 127 -12.55 20.23 13.38
CA ALA A 127 -13.32 21.45 13.65
C ALA A 127 -14.07 21.40 14.98
N MET A 128 -14.63 20.24 15.34
CA MET A 128 -15.40 20.04 16.57
C MET A 128 -14.56 19.49 17.72
N ARG A 129 -13.43 18.86 17.41
CA ARG A 129 -12.53 18.21 18.37
C ARG A 129 -11.08 18.54 18.03
N PRO A 130 -10.55 19.68 18.50
CA PRO A 130 -9.16 20.08 18.24
C PRO A 130 -8.13 19.04 18.72
N ASN A 131 -8.47 18.24 19.73
CA ASN A 131 -7.65 17.17 20.28
C ASN A 131 -7.88 15.80 19.62
N VAL A 132 -8.49 15.71 18.42
CA VAL A 132 -8.87 14.43 17.79
C VAL A 132 -7.73 13.40 17.73
N PHE A 133 -6.50 13.84 17.52
CA PHE A 133 -5.31 12.97 17.47
C PHE A 133 -4.95 12.32 18.82
N GLU A 134 -5.40 12.92 19.93
CA GLU A 134 -5.17 12.47 21.30
C GLU A 134 -6.46 11.98 21.99
N ASP A 135 -7.56 11.90 21.24
CA ASP A 135 -8.86 11.46 21.77
C ASP A 135 -8.88 9.95 21.97
N ARG A 136 -8.69 9.52 23.22
CA ARG A 136 -8.66 8.11 23.64
C ARG A 136 -9.97 7.35 23.42
N ARG A 137 -11.07 8.04 23.12
CA ARG A 137 -12.34 7.40 22.75
C ARG A 137 -12.31 6.84 21.33
N THR A 138 -11.44 7.38 20.47
CA THR A 138 -11.34 6.95 19.07
C THR A 138 -10.01 6.23 18.85
N MET A 139 -10.04 4.90 18.92
CA MET A 139 -8.88 4.05 18.60
C MET A 139 -8.71 3.83 17.10
N LEU A 140 -9.81 3.54 16.40
CA LEU A 140 -9.82 3.25 14.97
C LEU A 140 -10.42 4.44 14.21
N LEU A 141 -9.74 4.83 13.14
CA LEU A 141 -10.15 5.96 12.29
C LEU A 141 -10.84 5.50 11.00
N SER A 142 -10.43 4.35 10.46
CA SER A 142 -11.04 3.79 9.26
C SER A 142 -10.66 2.32 9.13
N GLN A 143 -11.48 1.56 8.42
CA GLN A 143 -11.22 0.15 8.17
C GLN A 143 -11.95 -0.36 6.93
N CYS A 144 -11.49 -1.49 6.39
CA CYS A 144 -12.11 -2.21 5.28
C CYS A 144 -11.85 -3.70 5.43
N ARG A 145 -12.88 -4.53 5.27
CA ARG A 145 -12.74 -5.99 5.23
C ARG A 145 -11.99 -6.40 3.97
N LEU A 146 -11.08 -7.35 4.13
CA LEU A 146 -10.33 -7.98 3.05
C LEU A 146 -10.92 -9.36 2.78
N ASP A 147 -11.07 -9.70 1.52
CA ASP A 147 -11.55 -10.99 1.07
C ASP A 147 -10.66 -11.44 -0.09
N LEU A 148 -9.84 -12.46 0.16
CA LEU A 148 -8.89 -12.96 -0.81
C LEU A 148 -9.60 -13.56 -2.03
N THR A 149 -10.67 -14.30 -1.83
CA THR A 149 -11.41 -14.95 -2.92
C THR A 149 -12.02 -13.90 -3.85
N GLN A 150 -12.66 -12.87 -3.29
CA GLN A 150 -13.20 -11.77 -4.10
C GLN A 150 -12.10 -11.00 -4.82
N GLN A 151 -10.95 -10.80 -4.18
CA GLN A 151 -9.81 -10.10 -4.78
C GLN A 151 -9.20 -10.89 -5.94
N MET A 152 -9.03 -12.21 -5.79
CA MET A 152 -8.55 -13.08 -6.86
C MET A 152 -9.53 -13.10 -8.03
N ALA A 153 -10.83 -13.27 -7.77
CA ALA A 153 -11.84 -13.22 -8.83
C ALA A 153 -11.86 -11.87 -9.56
N TRP A 154 -11.58 -10.76 -8.87
CA TRP A 154 -11.44 -9.45 -9.51
C TRP A 154 -10.20 -9.37 -10.40
N LEU A 155 -9.06 -9.89 -9.93
CA LEU A 155 -7.82 -9.93 -10.72
C LEU A 155 -8.03 -10.73 -12.01
N ASP A 156 -8.60 -11.93 -11.92
CA ASP A 156 -8.86 -12.79 -13.09
C ASP A 156 -9.67 -12.06 -14.15
N ARG A 157 -10.76 -11.38 -13.74
CA ARG A 157 -11.57 -10.57 -14.67
C ARG A 157 -10.77 -9.45 -15.34
N VAL A 158 -9.92 -8.75 -14.60
CA VAL A 158 -9.15 -7.62 -15.12
C VAL A 158 -7.98 -8.08 -15.98
N THR A 159 -7.37 -9.24 -15.70
CA THR A 159 -6.31 -9.81 -16.52
C THR A 159 -6.83 -10.42 -17.81
N ASP A 160 -7.97 -11.11 -17.76
CA ASP A 160 -8.59 -11.70 -18.96
C ASP A 160 -9.17 -10.64 -19.91
N SER A 161 -9.58 -9.49 -19.35
CA SER A 161 -10.07 -8.36 -20.14
C SER A 161 -8.95 -7.56 -20.85
N ARG A 162 -7.67 -7.85 -20.60
CA ARG A 162 -6.57 -7.22 -21.33
C ARG A 162 -6.30 -7.97 -22.63
N PRO A 163 -6.26 -7.30 -23.80
CA PRO A 163 -5.87 -7.97 -25.03
C PRO A 163 -4.46 -8.54 -24.88
N ARG A 164 -4.32 -9.86 -25.03
CA ARG A 164 -3.02 -10.51 -25.08
C ARG A 164 -2.30 -9.98 -26.32
N VAL A 165 -1.28 -9.14 -26.13
CA VAL A 165 -0.35 -8.79 -27.21
C VAL A 165 0.37 -10.09 -27.58
N ARG A 166 -0.08 -10.78 -28.62
CA ARG A 166 0.69 -11.86 -29.25
C ARG A 166 1.92 -11.21 -29.88
N GLY A 167 3.03 -11.19 -29.16
CA GLY A 167 4.34 -10.98 -29.76
C GLY A 167 4.64 -12.15 -30.68
N SER A 168 4.32 -12.03 -31.97
CA SER A 168 4.89 -12.89 -33.00
C SER A 168 6.35 -12.48 -33.15
N ILE A 169 7.25 -13.15 -32.44
CA ILE A 169 8.66 -13.14 -32.83
C ILE A 169 8.74 -14.00 -34.08
N ALA A 170 8.65 -13.37 -35.24
CA ALA A 170 9.09 -13.98 -36.48
C ALA A 170 10.62 -14.08 -36.38
N LEU A 171 11.12 -15.30 -36.18
CA LEU A 171 12.53 -15.64 -36.40
C LEU A 171 12.81 -15.59 -37.91
N THR A 172 12.99 -14.39 -38.46
CA THR A 172 13.63 -14.23 -39.76
C THR A 172 15.13 -14.09 -39.53
N GLY A 173 15.84 -15.18 -39.83
CA GLY A 173 17.30 -15.16 -39.92
C GLY A 173 17.76 -14.29 -41.09
N ALA A 174 18.73 -13.43 -40.81
CA ALA A 174 19.74 -13.01 -41.77
C ALA A 174 20.88 -12.36 -40.97
N VAL A 175 22.05 -13.00 -40.97
CA VAL A 175 23.31 -12.41 -40.52
C VAL A 175 23.88 -11.61 -41.70
N PRO A 176 24.25 -10.34 -41.52
CA PRO A 176 25.27 -9.74 -42.36
C PRO A 176 26.57 -9.59 -41.55
N ALA A 177 27.63 -10.09 -42.15
CA ALA A 177 28.99 -9.88 -41.70
C ALA A 177 29.51 -8.49 -42.11
N THR A 178 30.58 -8.11 -41.41
CA THR A 178 31.67 -7.19 -41.77
C THR A 178 31.69 -5.77 -41.19
N SER A 179 32.90 -5.49 -40.73
CA SER A 179 33.50 -4.32 -40.13
C SER A 179 33.71 -3.15 -41.08
N GLY A 180 33.74 -1.93 -40.55
CA GLY A 180 34.34 -0.78 -41.24
C GLY A 180 34.13 0.52 -40.48
N ALA A 181 35.23 1.15 -40.09
CA ALA A 181 35.29 2.41 -39.36
C ALA A 181 34.78 3.62 -40.16
N GLY A 182 34.39 4.69 -39.47
CA GLY A 182 34.33 6.01 -40.09
C GLY A 182 33.31 6.99 -39.51
N GLU A 183 33.83 7.97 -38.79
CA GLU A 183 33.47 9.39 -38.91
C GLU A 183 32.34 10.00 -38.04
N ARG A 184 32.72 11.12 -37.41
CA ARG A 184 31.91 12.04 -36.62
C ARG A 184 31.05 12.89 -37.55
N LEU A 185 29.92 13.42 -37.07
CA LEU A 185 29.52 14.83 -37.23
C LEU A 185 28.30 15.19 -36.35
N ARG A 186 28.24 16.48 -36.02
CA ARG A 186 27.33 17.18 -35.09
C ARG A 186 25.88 17.25 -35.60
N GLY A 187 24.91 17.46 -34.69
CA GLY A 187 23.65 18.13 -35.06
C GLY A 187 22.46 18.02 -34.10
N THR A 188 22.24 19.07 -33.31
CA THR A 188 20.96 19.74 -32.96
C THR A 188 19.73 18.99 -32.40
N ARG A 189 19.35 19.44 -31.19
CA ARG A 189 18.01 19.74 -30.61
C ARG A 189 16.76 19.08 -31.23
N GLY A 190 15.98 18.42 -30.35
CA GLY A 190 14.54 18.22 -30.51
C GLY A 190 13.88 17.97 -29.14
N LEU A 191 13.22 19.00 -28.60
CA LEU A 191 12.29 18.85 -27.47
C LEU A 191 11.05 18.10 -27.97
N HIS A 192 10.71 16.98 -27.34
CA HIS A 192 9.39 16.36 -27.49
C HIS A 192 8.64 16.37 -26.16
N SER A 193 7.62 17.21 -26.15
CA SER A 193 6.58 17.35 -25.13
C SER A 193 5.77 16.05 -25.01
N LEU A 194 5.63 15.52 -23.79
CA LEU A 194 4.72 14.41 -23.49
C LEU A 194 3.29 14.94 -23.31
N PRO A 195 2.25 14.30 -23.88
CA PRO A 195 0.89 14.72 -23.70
C PRO A 195 0.37 14.34 -22.31
N THR A 196 -0.25 15.31 -21.66
CA THR A 196 -0.98 15.20 -20.39
C THR A 196 -2.26 14.38 -20.59
N GLY A 197 -2.17 13.08 -20.33
CA GLY A 197 -3.29 12.13 -20.42
C GLY A 197 -4.02 11.92 -19.09
N ARG A 198 -5.25 12.45 -19.02
CA ARG A 198 -6.39 12.14 -18.13
C ARG A 198 -6.21 11.06 -17.04
N ARG A 199 -6.43 11.46 -15.77
CA ARG A 199 -6.67 10.56 -14.63
C ARG A 199 -7.97 9.75 -14.83
N PRO A 200 -7.98 8.43 -14.59
CA PRO A 200 -9.22 7.65 -14.67
C PRO A 200 -9.99 7.76 -13.35
N VAL A 201 -10.85 8.78 -13.25
CA VAL A 201 -11.74 8.98 -12.08
C VAL A 201 -12.73 7.82 -11.91
N ARG A 202 -13.10 7.12 -13.00
CA ARG A 202 -14.08 6.02 -13.00
C ARG A 202 -13.63 4.72 -12.33
N ALA A 203 -12.33 4.47 -12.20
CA ALA A 203 -11.84 3.23 -11.56
C ALA A 203 -12.00 3.28 -10.02
N VAL A 204 -12.04 4.48 -9.43
CA VAL A 204 -12.19 4.69 -7.99
C VAL A 204 -13.65 4.53 -7.56
N GLU A 205 -14.59 5.00 -8.37
CA GLU A 205 -16.03 4.93 -8.09
C GLU A 205 -16.59 3.49 -8.09
N ASN A 206 -16.08 2.62 -8.95
CA ASN A 206 -16.49 1.20 -8.96
C ASN A 206 -15.91 0.40 -7.78
N LEU A 207 -14.75 0.79 -7.25
CA LEU A 207 -14.19 0.22 -6.03
C LEU A 207 -14.98 0.65 -4.78
N GLN A 208 -15.54 1.86 -4.79
CA GLN A 208 -16.41 2.35 -3.71
C GLN A 208 -17.73 1.56 -3.63
N ARG A 209 -18.29 1.08 -4.75
CA ARG A 209 -19.52 0.26 -4.75
C ARG A 209 -19.31 -1.17 -4.26
N SER A 210 -18.12 -1.75 -4.44
CA SER A 210 -17.75 -3.04 -3.82
C SER A 210 -17.32 -2.90 -2.34
N ASN A 211 -16.98 -1.69 -1.89
CA ASN A 211 -16.48 -1.39 -0.54
C ASN A 211 -17.56 -0.82 0.40
N ARG A 212 -18.78 -1.38 0.41
CA ARG A 212 -19.88 -0.97 1.31
C ARG A 212 -19.60 -1.08 2.84
N ASN A 213 -18.36 -1.34 3.25
CA ASN A 213 -17.93 -1.50 4.64
C ASN A 213 -16.85 -0.51 5.10
N ILE A 214 -16.59 0.59 4.37
CA ILE A 214 -15.72 1.65 4.88
C ILE A 214 -16.52 2.47 5.89
N SER A 215 -16.43 2.04 7.16
CA SER A 215 -17.15 2.54 8.36
C SER A 215 -18.49 1.84 8.63
N GLY A 216 -18.45 0.87 9.54
CA GLY A 216 -19.55 0.54 10.45
C GLY A 216 -19.19 1.06 11.83
N ASP A 217 -20.20 1.47 12.61
CA ASP A 217 -20.06 2.11 13.91
C ASP A 217 -18.98 1.47 14.80
N ILE A 218 -18.08 2.32 15.29
CA ILE A 218 -17.16 2.06 16.41
C ILE A 218 -17.38 3.16 17.43
#